data_AF-A0A848DRA6-F1
#
_entry.id   AF-A0A848DRA6-F1
#
_cell.length_a   1.000
_cell.length_b   1.000
_cell.length_c   1.000
_cell.angle_alpha   90.00
_cell.angle_beta   90.00
_cell.angle_gamma   90.00
#
_symmetry.space_group_name_H-M   'P 1'
#
loop_
_entity.id
_entity.type
_entity.pdbx_description
1 polymer ?
#
loop_
_entity_poly.entity_id
_entity_poly.type
_entity_poly.pdbx_seq_one_letter_code
_entity_poly.pdbx_strand_id
1 'polypeptide(L)'
;MHRTRLAIGLALFLFGTSFVWFTPAFLGTAERPPGMVWPVIEVLVTITVLADTATGWAVHRGLTWWRRTAVTGAVTGAVVTVMWWIAVSTIPLVPNVAANIGVHWVGTLLLLGLALLAPGADRPLGIGLYPPPQEPGR
;
A
#
# COMPACT_ATOMS: atom_id res chain seq x y z
N MET A 1 -3.71 11.24 20.18
CA MET A 1 -3.31 11.47 18.76
C MET A 1 -2.16 10.57 18.29
N HIS A 2 -1.18 10.22 19.13
CA HIS A 2 -0.15 9.23 18.78
C HIS A 2 -0.72 7.84 18.39
N ARG A 3 -1.72 7.37 19.14
CA ARG A 3 -2.40 6.07 18.90
C ARG A 3 -3.05 5.99 17.51
N THR A 4 -3.67 7.07 17.03
CA THR A 4 -4.33 7.11 15.71
C THR A 4 -3.32 6.98 14.57
N ARG A 5 -2.20 7.72 14.61
CA ARG A 5 -1.15 7.63 13.58
C ARG A 5 -0.46 6.28 13.56
N LEU A 6 -0.27 5.67 14.74
CA LEU A 6 0.22 4.30 14.85
C LEU A 6 -0.75 3.30 14.23
N ALA A 7 -2.06 3.41 14.54
CA ALA A 7 -3.07 2.52 13.96
C ALA A 7 -3.14 2.64 12.43
N ILE A 8 -3.09 3.86 11.88
CA ILE A 8 -3.04 4.06 10.43
C ILE A 8 -1.75 3.49 9.83
N GLY A 9 -0.59 3.77 10.45
CA GLY A 9 0.68 3.23 9.98
C GLY A 9 0.71 1.70 9.98
N LEU A 10 0.16 1.07 11.02
CA LEU A 10 0.02 -0.37 11.11
C LEU A 10 -0.94 -0.91 10.04
N ALA A 11 -2.09 -0.27 9.83
CA ALA A 11 -3.03 -0.67 8.80
C ALA A 11 -2.41 -0.62 7.39
N LEU A 12 -1.64 0.43 7.09
CA LEU A 12 -0.92 0.57 5.81
C LEU A 12 0.17 -0.49 5.65
N PHE A 13 0.92 -0.80 6.71
CA PHE A 13 1.91 -1.88 6.68
C PHE A 13 1.27 -3.26 6.45
N LEU A 14 0.17 -3.55 7.13
CA LEU A 14 -0.56 -4.82 6.97
C LEU A 14 -1.19 -4.93 5.57
N PHE A 15 -1.74 -3.83 5.05
CA PHE A 15 -2.24 -3.79 3.69
C PHE A 15 -1.10 -3.96 2.66
N GLY A 16 0.02 -3.26 2.83
CA GLY A 16 1.17 -3.40 1.94
C GLY A 16 1.72 -4.83 1.90
N THR A 17 1.83 -5.47 3.07
CA THR A 17 2.32 -6.86 3.16
C THR A 17 1.34 -7.87 2.59
N SER A 18 0.03 -7.59 2.48
CA SER A 18 -0.91 -8.53 1.85
C SER A 18 -0.65 -8.70 0.34
N PHE A 19 0.07 -7.78 -0.32
CA PHE A 19 0.46 -7.95 -1.73
C PHE A 19 1.35 -9.18 -1.98
N VAL A 20 1.98 -9.75 -0.95
CA VAL A 20 2.70 -11.03 -1.10
C VAL A 20 1.78 -12.17 -1.55
N TRP A 21 0.46 -12.03 -1.39
CA TRP A 21 -0.54 -12.99 -1.88
C TRP A 21 -0.59 -13.07 -3.41
N PHE A 22 0.01 -12.12 -4.12
CA PHE A 22 0.16 -12.15 -5.58
C PHE A 22 1.45 -12.87 -6.03
N THR A 23 2.23 -13.46 -5.12
CA THR A 23 3.43 -14.22 -5.49
C THR A 23 3.09 -15.69 -5.77
N PRO A 24 3.95 -16.42 -6.50
CA PRO A 24 3.78 -17.86 -6.74
C PRO A 24 3.61 -18.70 -5.46
N ALA A 25 4.14 -18.24 -4.33
CA ALA A 25 4.00 -18.92 -3.04
C ALA A 25 2.53 -19.05 -2.59
N PHE A 26 1.61 -18.27 -3.18
CA PHE A 26 0.18 -18.25 -2.84
C PHE A 26 -0.72 -18.86 -3.92
N LEU A 27 -0.15 -19.61 -4.88
CA LEU A 27 -0.94 -20.36 -5.87
C LEU A 27 -1.61 -21.61 -5.28
N GLY A 28 -1.35 -21.94 -4.01
CA GLY A 28 -1.86 -23.15 -3.36
C GLY A 28 -1.15 -24.37 -3.92
N THR A 29 -1.91 -25.32 -4.45
CA THR A 29 -1.39 -26.55 -5.08
C THR A 29 -1.14 -26.41 -6.58
N ALA A 30 -1.48 -25.25 -7.18
CA ALA A 30 -1.28 -25.04 -8.60
C ALA A 30 0.21 -24.80 -8.91
N GLU A 31 0.69 -25.44 -9.99
CA GLU A 31 2.06 -25.23 -10.45
C GLU A 31 2.22 -23.86 -11.09
N ARG A 32 3.32 -23.18 -10.78
CA ARG A 32 3.72 -21.92 -11.41
C ARG A 32 4.15 -22.18 -12.86
N PRO A 33 3.49 -21.61 -13.88
CA PRO A 33 3.96 -21.72 -15.25
C PRO A 33 5.33 -21.06 -15.43
N PRO A 34 6.18 -21.58 -16.33
CA PRO A 34 7.45 -20.95 -16.64
C PRO A 34 7.24 -19.58 -17.31
N GLY A 35 8.23 -18.70 -17.18
CA GLY A 35 8.25 -17.40 -17.87
C GLY A 35 8.55 -16.21 -16.98
N MET A 36 8.72 -15.06 -17.63
CA MET A 36 9.17 -13.80 -17.00
C MET A 36 8.08 -13.04 -16.25
N VAL A 37 6.81 -13.43 -16.38
CA VAL A 37 5.70 -12.74 -15.70
C VAL A 37 5.84 -12.79 -14.18
N TRP A 38 6.29 -13.93 -13.64
CA TRP A 38 6.37 -14.14 -12.20
C TRP A 38 7.50 -13.38 -11.52
N PRO A 39 8.76 -13.38 -12.04
CA PRO A 39 9.79 -12.51 -11.47
C PRO A 39 9.42 -11.03 -11.52
N VAL A 40 8.72 -10.59 -12.58
CA VAL A 40 8.24 -9.20 -12.68
C VAL A 40 7.19 -8.92 -11.60
N ILE A 41 6.23 -9.83 -11.39
CA ILE A 41 5.25 -9.71 -10.30
C ILE A 41 5.95 -9.68 -8.94
N GLU A 42 6.93 -10.55 -8.67
CA GLU A 42 7.66 -10.58 -7.40
C GLU A 42 8.42 -9.27 -7.13
N VAL A 43 9.04 -8.68 -8.14
CA VAL A 43 9.69 -7.36 -8.04
C VAL A 43 8.67 -6.26 -7.76
N LEU A 44 7.55 -6.24 -8.49
CA LEU A 44 6.50 -5.23 -8.31
C LEU A 44 5.79 -5.35 -6.94
N VAL A 45 5.59 -6.59 -6.46
CA VAL A 45 5.12 -6.87 -5.09
C VAL A 45 6.10 -6.30 -4.09
N THR A 46 7.40 -6.55 -4.26
CA THR A 46 8.45 -6.02 -3.37
C THR A 46 8.43 -4.49 -3.33
N ILE A 47 8.33 -3.84 -4.49
CA ILE A 47 8.23 -2.38 -4.58
C ILE A 47 6.97 -1.87 -3.85
N THR A 48 5.83 -2.54 -4.04
CA THR A 48 4.56 -2.17 -3.40
C THR A 48 4.66 -2.28 -1.88
N VAL A 49 5.17 -3.41 -1.36
CA VAL A 49 5.38 -3.63 0.08
C VAL A 49 6.29 -2.55 0.67
N LEU A 50 7.39 -2.22 0.00
CA LEU A 50 8.33 -1.19 0.46
C LEU A 50 7.70 0.21 0.44
N ALA A 51 6.95 0.54 -0.61
CA ALA A 51 6.27 1.83 -0.74
C ALA A 51 5.18 2.01 0.33
N ASP A 52 4.38 0.98 0.60
CA ASP A 52 3.33 1.04 1.62
C ASP A 52 3.91 1.04 3.04
N THR A 53 5.00 0.30 3.27
CA THR A 53 5.77 0.36 4.53
C THR A 53 6.33 1.77 4.76
N ALA A 54 6.94 2.37 3.73
CA ALA A 54 7.45 3.73 3.80
C ALA A 54 6.31 4.74 4.06
N THR A 55 5.16 4.55 3.42
CA THR A 55 3.96 5.37 3.64
C THR A 55 3.48 5.28 5.08
N GLY A 56 3.34 4.07 5.61
CA GLY A 56 2.94 3.84 7.00
C GLY A 56 3.91 4.49 8.00
N TRP A 57 5.20 4.35 7.76
CA TRP A 57 6.24 5.01 8.56
C TRP A 57 6.16 6.53 8.48
N ALA A 58 6.02 7.10 7.28
CA ALA A 58 5.88 8.54 7.07
C ALA A 58 4.66 9.11 7.79
N VAL A 59 3.51 8.44 7.69
CA VAL A 59 2.28 8.84 8.39
C VAL A 59 2.48 8.78 9.91
N HIS A 60 3.08 7.71 10.41
CA HIS A 60 3.39 7.56 11.83
C HIS A 60 4.28 8.70 12.34
N ARG A 61 5.30 9.06 11.56
CA ARG A 61 6.27 10.13 11.87
C ARG A 61 5.78 11.54 11.51
N GLY A 62 4.63 11.68 10.86
CA GLY A 62 4.10 12.97 10.42
C GLY A 62 4.93 13.64 9.31
N LEU A 63 5.59 12.86 8.46
CA LEU A 63 6.46 13.35 7.39
C LEU A 63 5.65 13.69 6.13
N THR A 64 5.96 14.80 5.47
CA THR A 64 5.18 15.32 4.34
C THR A 64 5.26 14.47 3.07
N TRP A 65 6.29 13.63 2.92
CA TRP A 65 6.48 12.81 1.73
C TRP A 65 5.59 11.57 1.67
N TRP A 66 4.79 11.29 2.71
CA TRP A 66 3.88 10.13 2.77
C TRP A 66 2.97 10.00 1.53
N ARG A 67 2.54 11.14 0.96
CA ARG A 67 1.67 11.16 -0.23
C ARG A 67 2.36 10.58 -1.46
N ARG A 68 3.64 10.90 -1.66
CA ARG A 68 4.39 10.42 -2.82
C ARG A 68 4.54 8.91 -2.76
N THR A 69 4.91 8.37 -1.60
CA THR A 69 5.03 6.92 -1.43
C THR A 69 3.68 6.21 -1.48
N ALA A 70 2.61 6.84 -0.99
CA ALA A 70 1.26 6.30 -1.09
C ALA A 70 0.79 6.18 -2.55
N VAL A 71 1.02 7.22 -3.36
CA VAL A 71 0.72 7.19 -4.79
C VAL A 71 1.56 6.12 -5.49
N THR A 72 2.85 6.04 -5.19
CA THR A 72 3.72 4.98 -5.75
C THR A 72 3.19 3.59 -5.41
N GLY A 73 2.93 3.31 -4.13
CA GLY A 73 2.41 2.02 -3.67
C GLY A 73 1.05 1.67 -4.28
N ALA A 74 0.14 2.64 -4.36
CA ALA A 74 -1.16 2.45 -4.98
C ALA A 74 -1.05 2.14 -6.49
N VAL A 75 -0.22 2.87 -7.22
CA VAL A 75 -0.02 2.64 -8.67
C VAL A 75 0.65 1.28 -8.90
N THR A 76 1.73 0.97 -8.17
CA THR A 76 2.41 -0.32 -8.34
C THR A 76 1.52 -1.47 -7.91
N GLY A 77 0.76 -1.33 -6.82
CA GLY A 77 -0.20 -2.32 -6.37
C GLY A 77 -1.30 -2.60 -7.41
N ALA A 78 -1.86 -1.56 -8.03
CA ALA A 78 -2.81 -1.72 -9.13
C ALA A 78 -2.22 -2.51 -10.30
N VAL A 79 -0.98 -2.19 -10.70
CA VAL A 79 -0.26 -2.91 -11.77
C VAL A 79 -0.04 -4.38 -11.39
N VAL A 80 0.39 -4.66 -10.15
CA VAL A 80 0.54 -6.03 -9.63
C VAL A 80 -0.76 -6.80 -9.77
N THR A 81 -1.88 -6.21 -9.32
CA THR A 81 -3.18 -6.90 -9.35
C THR A 81 -3.63 -7.23 -10.77
N VAL A 82 -3.41 -6.32 -11.74
CA VAL A 82 -3.73 -6.59 -13.15
C VAL A 82 -2.82 -7.67 -13.74
N MET A 83 -1.50 -7.57 -13.54
CA MET A 83 -0.56 -8.57 -14.06
C MET A 83 -0.80 -9.94 -13.46
N TRP A 84 -1.09 -10.01 -12.16
CA TRP A 84 -1.39 -11.26 -11.50
C TRP A 84 -2.70 -11.87 -11.99
N TRP A 85 -3.76 -11.07 -12.17
CA TRP A 85 -5.01 -11.56 -12.79
C TRP A 85 -4.69 -12.25 -14.11
N ILE A 86 -3.97 -11.57 -15.01
CA ILE A 86 -3.60 -12.12 -16.32
C ILE A 86 -2.82 -13.43 -16.14
N ALA A 87 -1.83 -13.47 -15.26
CA ALA A 87 -1.01 -14.65 -15.02
C ALA A 87 -1.80 -15.86 -14.47
N VAL A 88 -2.76 -15.64 -13.56
CA VAL A 88 -3.54 -16.75 -12.98
C VAL A 88 -4.75 -17.14 -13.82
N SER A 89 -5.19 -16.30 -14.75
CA SER A 89 -6.32 -16.61 -15.63
C SER A 89 -6.09 -17.83 -16.52
N THR A 90 -4.83 -18.23 -16.72
CA THR A 90 -4.43 -19.42 -17.48
C THR A 90 -4.20 -20.64 -16.60
N ILE A 91 -4.34 -20.52 -15.28
CA ILE A 91 -4.01 -21.58 -14.32
C ILE A 91 -5.31 -22.12 -13.70
N PRO A 92 -5.62 -23.42 -13.88
CA PRO A 92 -6.79 -24.00 -13.27
C PRO A 92 -6.65 -24.05 -11.74
N LEU A 93 -7.77 -23.89 -11.04
CA LEU A 93 -7.89 -24.14 -9.59
C LEU A 93 -7.09 -23.21 -8.66
N VAL A 94 -6.75 -21.98 -9.09
CA VAL A 94 -6.23 -20.96 -8.18
C VAL A 94 -7.35 -20.49 -7.24
N PRO A 95 -7.23 -20.65 -5.91
CA PRO A 95 -8.29 -20.30 -4.97
C PRO A 95 -8.43 -18.78 -4.81
N ASN A 96 -9.65 -18.32 -4.50
CA ASN A 96 -9.94 -16.96 -4.02
C ASN A 96 -9.48 -15.80 -4.92
N VAL A 97 -9.22 -16.03 -6.21
CA VAL A 97 -8.72 -15.01 -7.17
C VAL A 97 -9.55 -13.72 -7.12
N ALA A 98 -10.88 -13.82 -7.24
CA ALA A 98 -11.76 -12.65 -7.26
C ALA A 98 -11.75 -11.88 -5.92
N ALA A 99 -11.74 -12.59 -4.79
CA ALA A 99 -11.69 -11.98 -3.47
C ALA A 99 -10.35 -11.26 -3.22
N ASN A 100 -9.23 -11.89 -3.61
CA ASN A 100 -7.89 -11.29 -3.52
C ASN A 100 -7.81 -10.02 -4.38
N ILE A 101 -8.26 -10.07 -5.62
CA ILE A 101 -8.27 -8.92 -6.52
C ILE A 101 -9.17 -7.81 -5.95
N GLY A 102 -10.37 -8.15 -5.48
CA GLY A 102 -11.33 -7.20 -4.94
C GLY A 102 -10.80 -6.44 -3.72
N VAL A 103 -10.26 -7.14 -2.72
CA VAL A 103 -9.77 -6.49 -1.50
C VAL A 103 -8.59 -5.56 -1.78
N HIS A 104 -7.68 -5.95 -2.67
CA HIS A 104 -6.53 -5.13 -3.03
C HIS A 104 -6.93 -3.92 -3.87
N TRP A 105 -7.86 -4.06 -4.81
CA TRP A 105 -8.38 -2.90 -5.55
C TRP A 105 -9.07 -1.90 -4.63
N VAL A 106 -9.92 -2.37 -3.70
CA VAL A 106 -10.57 -1.47 -2.73
C VAL A 106 -9.53 -0.74 -1.88
N GLY A 107 -8.57 -1.47 -1.30
CA GLY A 107 -7.52 -0.86 -0.48
C GLY A 107 -6.63 0.11 -1.27
N THR A 108 -6.25 -0.25 -2.50
CA THR A 108 -5.45 0.60 -3.41
C THR A 108 -6.18 1.87 -3.79
N LEU A 109 -7.48 1.79 -4.11
CA LEU A 109 -8.30 2.97 -4.44
C LEU A 109 -8.50 3.87 -3.21
N LEU A 110 -8.68 3.30 -2.02
CA LEU A 110 -8.76 4.05 -0.78
C LEU A 110 -7.44 4.76 -0.47
N LEU A 111 -6.30 4.08 -0.62
CA LEU A 111 -4.97 4.67 -0.42
C LEU A 111 -4.71 5.80 -1.42
N LEU A 112 -5.03 5.57 -2.69
CA LEU A 112 -4.89 6.58 -3.74
C LEU A 112 -5.79 7.79 -3.47
N GLY A 113 -7.06 7.55 -3.15
CA GLY A 113 -8.01 8.59 -2.78
C GLY A 113 -7.53 9.40 -1.58
N LEU A 114 -7.00 8.74 -0.54
CA LEU A 114 -6.42 9.42 0.61
C LEU A 114 -5.22 10.28 0.21
N ALA A 115 -4.31 9.76 -0.60
CA ALA A 115 -3.10 10.49 -1.01
C ALA A 115 -3.42 11.74 -1.84
N LEU A 116 -4.42 11.64 -2.74
CA LEU A 116 -4.81 12.69 -3.66
C LEU A 116 -5.78 13.71 -3.05
N LEU A 117 -6.70 13.27 -2.19
CA LEU A 117 -7.84 14.09 -1.76
C LEU A 117 -7.75 14.54 -0.29
N ALA A 118 -6.86 13.94 0.53
CA ALA A 118 -6.67 14.44 1.89
C ALA A 118 -6.25 15.92 1.82
N PRO A 119 -6.86 16.83 2.61
CA PRO A 119 -6.42 18.21 2.69
C PRO A 119 -4.92 18.32 3.03
N GLY A 120 -4.24 19.27 2.38
CA GLY A 120 -2.80 19.48 2.46
C GLY A 120 -2.24 19.46 3.89
N ALA A 121 -1.11 18.76 4.07
CA ALA A 121 -0.39 18.67 5.34
C ALA A 121 0.37 19.97 5.70
N ASP A 122 0.30 20.98 4.84
CA ASP A 122 0.59 22.40 5.10
C ASP A 122 -0.39 23.01 6.11
N ARG A 123 -1.50 22.32 6.40
CA ARG A 123 -2.12 22.35 7.72
C ARG A 123 -1.90 21.00 8.41
N PRO A 124 -1.43 20.94 9.66
CA PRO A 124 -1.50 19.71 10.43
C PRO A 124 -2.94 19.22 10.32
N LEU A 125 -3.16 17.99 9.78
CA LEU A 125 -4.46 17.32 9.64
C LEU A 125 -5.44 17.93 10.64
N GLY A 126 -6.33 18.86 10.23
CA GLY A 126 -7.04 19.86 11.05
C GLY A 126 -7.30 19.56 12.53
N ILE A 127 -6.22 19.41 13.29
CA ILE A 127 -6.12 18.94 14.67
C ILE A 127 -4.88 19.70 15.14
N GLY A 128 -5.06 20.86 15.74
CA GLY A 128 -3.98 21.82 16.05
C GLY A 128 -2.86 21.17 16.86
N LEU A 129 -1.70 20.94 16.24
CA LEU A 129 -0.68 20.03 16.80
C LEU A 129 0.77 20.48 16.64
N TYR A 130 0.98 21.78 16.49
CA TYR A 130 2.20 22.39 17.00
C TYR A 130 1.75 23.67 17.69
N PRO A 131 1.97 23.85 19.02
CA PRO A 131 2.02 25.19 19.55
C PRO A 131 3.07 25.94 18.71
N PRO A 132 2.80 27.19 18.27
CA PRO A 132 3.88 28.01 17.74
C PRO A 132 5.05 27.98 18.74
N PRO A 133 6.32 28.06 18.27
CA PRO A 133 7.46 28.19 19.16
C PRO A 133 7.11 29.23 20.21
N GLN A 134 7.15 28.84 21.49
CA GLN A 134 6.97 29.78 22.58
C GLN A 134 8.10 30.79 22.41
N GLU A 135 7.79 32.02 21.99
CA GLU A 135 8.80 33.07 22.03
C GLU A 135 9.26 33.15 23.48
N PRO A 136 10.58 33.04 23.75
CA PRO A 136 11.08 33.17 25.10
C PRO A 136 10.60 34.51 25.64
N GLY A 137 9.85 34.44 26.75
CA GLY A 137 9.09 35.55 27.31
C GLY A 137 9.90 36.84 27.39
N ARG A 138 9.27 37.92 26.93
CA ARG A 138 9.62 39.29 27.32
C ARG A 138 8.95 39.61 28.66
#